data_AF-A0A1B2HPG5-F1
#
_entry.id   AF-A0A1B2HPG5-F1
#
_cell.length_a   1.000
_cell.length_b   1.000
_cell.length_c   1.000
_cell.angle_alpha   90.00
_cell.angle_beta   90.00
_cell.angle_gamma   90.00
#
_symmetry.space_group_name_H-M   'P 1'
#
loop_
_entity.id
_entity.type
_entity.pdbx_description
1 polymer ?
#
loop_
_entity_poly.entity_id
_entity_poly.type
_entity_poly.pdbx_seq_one_letter_code
_entity_poly.pdbx_strand_id
1 'polypeptide(L)'
;MLTRPYHGAADSLDHAADLVHASCPDVIVELVHEPRSVEEETRSHPSDLLVVSGRERGPAEGLQPAALAALHHASCPVLFSCS
;
A
#
# COMPACT_ATOMS: atom_id res chain seq x y z
N MET A 1 -21.05 -7.20 -11.44
CA MET A 1 -19.62 -7.04 -11.75
C MET A 1 -18.83 -7.64 -10.59
N LEU A 2 -18.48 -8.92 -10.67
CA LEU A 2 -17.63 -9.60 -9.68
C LEU A 2 -16.18 -9.38 -10.13
N THR A 3 -15.46 -8.50 -9.45
CA THR A 3 -14.02 -8.31 -9.64
C THR A 3 -13.32 -9.62 -9.28
N ARG A 4 -12.58 -10.15 -10.26
CA ARG A 4 -11.80 -11.39 -10.18
C ARG A 4 -10.84 -11.31 -8.96
N PRO A 5 -10.73 -12.35 -8.13
CA PRO A 5 -9.75 -12.35 -7.05
C PRO A 5 -8.34 -12.32 -7.66
N TYR A 6 -7.53 -11.38 -7.16
CA TYR A 6 -6.21 -11.00 -7.65
C TYR A 6 -5.20 -12.12 -7.35
N HIS A 7 -5.23 -13.21 -8.14
CA HIS A 7 -4.40 -14.40 -7.91
C HIS A 7 -2.88 -14.19 -8.12
N GLY A 8 -2.46 -13.01 -8.58
CA GLY A 8 -1.04 -12.63 -8.71
C GLY A 8 -0.50 -11.74 -7.58
N ALA A 9 -1.31 -11.38 -6.58
CA ALA A 9 -0.89 -10.47 -5.51
C ALA A 9 -0.06 -11.16 -4.41
N ALA A 10 -0.33 -12.44 -4.10
CA ALA A 10 0.37 -13.15 -3.03
C ALA A 10 1.86 -13.36 -3.36
N ASP A 11 2.16 -13.89 -4.55
CA ASP A 11 3.54 -14.02 -5.06
C ASP A 11 4.26 -12.66 -5.15
N SER A 12 3.51 -11.57 -5.29
CA SER A 12 4.04 -10.21 -5.33
C SER A 12 4.39 -9.65 -3.94
N LEU A 13 3.72 -10.08 -2.87
CA LEU A 13 4.01 -9.62 -1.51
C LEU A 13 5.25 -10.31 -0.94
N ASP A 14 5.35 -11.63 -1.11
CA ASP A 14 6.54 -12.39 -0.70
C ASP A 14 7.79 -11.90 -1.44
N HIS A 15 7.69 -11.68 -2.76
CA HIS A 15 8.78 -11.11 -3.54
C HIS A 15 9.19 -9.71 -3.06
N ALA A 16 8.22 -8.86 -2.68
CA ALA A 16 8.53 -7.54 -2.13
C ALA A 16 9.24 -7.63 -0.79
N ALA A 17 8.85 -8.57 0.09
CA ALA A 17 9.54 -8.82 1.35
C ALA A 17 10.99 -9.25 1.12
N ASP A 18 11.23 -10.17 0.18
CA ASP A 18 12.58 -10.61 -0.19
C ASP A 18 13.44 -9.44 -0.67
N LEU A 19 12.90 -8.56 -1.51
CA LEU A 19 13.59 -7.38 -2.01
C LEU A 19 13.93 -6.38 -0.89
N VAL A 20 13.00 -6.15 0.03
CA VAL A 20 13.22 -5.27 1.18
C VAL A 20 14.29 -5.86 2.10
N HIS A 21 14.20 -7.15 2.41
CA HIS A 21 15.18 -7.83 3.26
C HIS A 21 16.58 -7.81 2.64
N ALA A 22 16.70 -8.06 1.34
CA ALA A 22 17.97 -8.00 0.62
C ALA A 22 18.59 -6.59 0.59
N SER A 23 17.75 -5.54 0.51
CA SER A 23 18.19 -4.15 0.44
C SER A 23 18.45 -3.53 1.82
N CYS A 24 17.72 -4.00 2.83
CA CYS A 24 17.67 -3.45 4.18
C CYS A 24 17.62 -4.61 5.20
N PRO A 25 18.73 -5.29 5.48
CA PRO A 25 18.75 -6.52 6.29
C PRO A 25 18.33 -6.30 7.76
N ASP A 26 18.49 -5.08 8.27
CA ASP A 26 18.13 -4.72 9.64
C ASP A 26 16.65 -4.31 9.80
N VAL A 27 15.87 -4.32 8.71
CA VAL A 27 14.44 -3.99 8.74
C VAL A 27 13.63 -5.27 8.93
N ILE A 28 12.79 -5.27 9.96
CA ILE A 28 11.80 -6.32 10.20
C ILE A 28 10.62 -6.09 9.25
N VAL A 29 10.23 -7.13 8.50
CA VAL A 29 9.12 -7.08 7.55
C VAL A 29 7.95 -7.90 8.08
N GLU A 30 6.77 -7.29 8.12
CA GLU A 30 5.50 -7.95 8.43
C GLU A 30 4.57 -7.86 7.22
N LEU A 31 4.00 -9.00 6.80
CA LEU A 31 3.13 -9.10 5.63
C LEU A 31 1.67 -9.29 6.04
N VAL A 32 0.82 -8.33 5.67
CA VAL A 32 -0.64 -8.42 5.87
C VAL A 32 -1.29 -8.99 4.61
N HIS A 33 -1.70 -10.25 4.68
CA HIS A 33 -2.33 -10.97 3.56
C HIS A 33 -3.86 -10.84 3.52
N GLU A 34 -4.45 -10.25 4.55
CA GLU A 34 -5.90 -10.07 4.64
C GLU A 34 -6.33 -8.82 3.87
N PRO A 35 -7.29 -8.92 2.93
CA PRO A 35 -7.80 -7.76 2.23
C PRO A 35 -8.58 -6.87 3.21
N ARG A 36 -8.08 -5.66 3.43
CA ARG A 36 -8.71 -4.63 4.27
C ARG A 36 -8.85 -3.33 3.49
N SER A 37 -9.80 -2.49 3.88
CA SER A 37 -9.82 -1.12 3.37
C SER A 37 -8.63 -0.32 3.93
N VAL A 38 -8.21 0.71 3.21
CA VAL A 38 -7.13 1.60 3.66
C VAL A 38 -7.47 2.27 5.00
N GLU A 39 -8.75 2.60 5.21
CA GLU A 39 -9.22 3.16 6.47
C GLU A 39 -9.08 2.16 7.64
N GLU A 40 -9.46 0.90 7.44
CA GLU A 40 -9.29 -0.14 8.47
C GLU A 40 -7.80 -0.38 8.76
N GLU A 41 -6.98 -0.47 7.72
CA GLU A 41 -5.55 -0.72 7.83
C GLU A 41 -4.83 0.38 8.61
N THR A 42 -5.04 1.64 8.23
CA THR A 42 -4.44 2.81 8.91
C THR A 42 -4.90 2.98 10.37
N ARG A 43 -6.11 2.49 10.71
CA ARG A 43 -6.62 2.50 12.09
C ARG A 43 -6.02 1.37 12.92
N SER A 44 -5.89 0.17 12.35
CA SER A 44 -5.37 -1.02 13.03
C SER A 44 -3.86 -0.99 13.20
N HIS A 45 -3.14 -0.36 12.28
CA HIS A 45 -1.68 -0.30 12.26
C HIS A 45 -1.22 1.17 12.23
N PRO A 46 -1.29 1.87 13.37
CA PRO A 46 -0.79 3.24 13.47
C PRO A 46 0.71 3.24 13.15
N SER A 47 1.08 4.02 12.15
CA SER A 47 2.44 4.08 11.60
C SER A 47 2.98 5.51 11.71
N ASP A 48 4.28 5.68 11.85
CA ASP A 48 4.91 7.02 11.87
C ASP A 48 5.01 7.64 10.46
N LEU A 49 4.95 6.80 9.42
CA LEU A 49 4.98 7.18 8.01
C LEU A 49 4.20 6.16 7.20
N LEU A 50 3.34 6.63 6.29
CA LEU A 50 2.65 5.78 5.31
C LEU A 50 3.22 6.02 3.91
N VAL A 51 3.74 4.99 3.28
CA VAL A 51 4.20 5.04 1.88
C VAL A 51 3.15 4.42 0.99
N VAL A 52 2.68 5.19 0.01
CA VAL A 52 1.68 4.71 -0.96
C VAL A 52 2.25 4.83 -2.35
N SER A 53 2.40 3.69 -3.02
CA SER A 53 2.65 3.65 -4.45
C SER A 53 1.32 3.71 -5.19
N GLY A 54 1.24 4.56 -6.20
CA GLY A 54 0.04 4.70 -6.99
C GLY A 54 0.33 5.32 -8.34
N ARG A 55 -0.58 5.05 -9.28
CA ARG A 55 -0.61 5.79 -10.54
C ARG A 55 -1.61 6.92 -10.41
N GLU A 56 -1.36 8.02 -11.11
CA GLU A 56 -2.44 8.93 -11.45
C GLU A 56 -3.42 8.19 -12.37
N ARG A 57 -4.72 8.47 -12.24
CA ARG A 57 -5.76 7.87 -13.10
C ARG A 57 -5.64 8.34 -14.56
N GLY A 58 -5.01 9.49 -14.76
CA GLY A 58 -4.75 10.13 -16.04
C GLY A 58 -4.57 11.64 -15.85
N PRO A 59 -4.21 12.39 -16.91
CA PRO A 59 -4.11 13.85 -16.83
C PRO A 59 -5.43 14.44 -16.31
N ALA A 60 -5.36 15.22 -15.22
CA ALA A 60 -6.50 15.83 -14.54
C ALA A 60 -7.52 14.87 -13.89
N GLU A 61 -7.30 13.56 -13.89
CA GLU A 61 -8.18 12.59 -13.19
C GLU A 61 -7.77 12.36 -11.72
N GLY A 62 -6.58 12.84 -11.36
CA GLY A 62 -6.06 12.80 -10.00
C GLY A 62 -5.67 11.40 -9.53
N LEU A 63 -5.62 11.23 -8.22
CA LEU A 63 -5.13 10.01 -7.58
C LEU A 63 -6.13 8.86 -7.65
N GLN A 64 -5.64 7.63 -7.67
CA GLN A 64 -6.45 6.42 -7.51
C GLN A 64 -7.19 6.43 -6.16
N PRO A 65 -8.37 5.77 -6.04
CA PRO A 65 -9.18 5.80 -4.83
C PRO A 65 -8.44 5.36 -3.56
N ALA A 66 -7.58 4.33 -3.64
CA ALA A 66 -6.81 3.86 -2.48
C ALA A 66 -5.78 4.89 -2.00
N ALA A 67 -5.11 5.58 -2.93
CA ALA A 67 -4.17 6.65 -2.60
C ALA A 67 -4.87 7.87 -2.00
N LEU A 68 -6.05 8.21 -2.53
CA LEU A 68 -6.88 9.27 -1.95
C LEU A 68 -7.36 8.90 -0.54
N ALA A 69 -7.78 7.65 -0.33
CA ALA A 69 -8.19 7.17 0.99
C ALA A 69 -7.04 7.22 2.00
N ALA A 70 -5.82 6.85 1.59
CA ALA A 70 -4.64 6.95 2.46
C ALA A 70 -4.38 8.40 2.90
N LEU A 71 -4.45 9.36 1.98
CA LEU A 71 -4.30 10.78 2.31
C LEU A 71 -5.40 11.31 3.25
N HIS A 72 -6.60 10.75 3.17
CA HIS A 72 -7.74 11.21 3.97
C HIS A 72 -7.77 10.58 5.38
N HIS A 73 -7.34 9.33 5.52
CA HIS A 73 -7.50 8.56 6.75
C HIS A 73 -6.20 8.38 7.56
N ALA A 74 -5.03 8.58 6.96
CA ALA A 74 -3.78 8.47 7.70
C ALA A 74 -3.68 9.55 8.79
N SER A 75 -3.32 9.11 10.00
CA SER A 75 -2.98 10.00 11.12
C SER A 75 -1.51 10.46 11.11
N CYS A 76 -0.76 10.05 10.09
CA CYS A 76 0.67 10.29 9.94
C CYS A 76 1.01 10.89 8.57
N PRO A 77 2.23 11.42 8.38
CA PRO A 77 2.70 11.86 7.08
C PRO A 77 2.56 10.75 6.02
N VAL A 78 2.09 11.13 4.83
CA VAL A 78 1.92 10.22 3.70
C VAL A 78 2.93 10.59 2.61
N LEU A 79 3.80 9.66 2.25
CA LEU A 79 4.66 9.76 1.09
C LEU A 79 3.99 9.08 -0.10
N PHE A 80 3.59 9.87 -1.09
CA PHE A 80 3.03 9.37 -2.33
C PHE A 80 4.12 9.22 -3.39
N SER A 81 4.32 8.00 -3.87
CA SER A 81 5.28 7.70 -4.93
C SER A 81 4.54 7.47 -6.26
N CYS A 82 4.76 8.39 -7.21
CA CYS A 82 4.32 8.25 -8.60
C CYS A 82 5.43 7.57 -9.40
N SER A 83 5.14 6.42 -10.02
CA SER A 83 6.05 5.72 -10.94
C SER A 83 5.38 5.45 -12.28
#